data_AF-A0A7V2X8B4-F1
#
_entry.id   AF-A0A7V2X8B4-F1
#
_cell.length_a   1.000
_cell.length_b   1.000
_cell.length_c   1.000
_cell.angle_alpha   90.00
_cell.angle_beta   90.00
_cell.angle_gamma   90.00
#
_symmetry.space_group_name_H-M   'P 1'
#
loop_
_entity.id
_entity.type
_entity.pdbx_description
1 polymer ?
#
loop_
_entity_poly.entity_id
_entity_poly.type
_entity_poly.pdbx_seq_one_letter_code
_entity_poly.pdbx_strand_id
1 'polypeptide(L)'
;MMEFSGFPLLLQALLAGLFTFGMTALGGTPVFFTREVSRNFLDSCLGAAAGVMIAASFWSLLAPSIEMAETLGMTPWLPALSGFLAGGLCLLAL
;
A
#
# COMPACT_ATOMS: atom_id res chain seq x y z
N MET A 1 -3.18 -12.02 24.45
CA MET A 1 -2.85 -11.40 23.16
C MET A 1 -2.48 -9.96 23.48
N MET A 2 -1.23 -9.54 23.26
CA MET A 2 -0.78 -8.20 23.65
C MET A 2 -1.60 -7.17 22.86
N GLU A 3 -2.52 -6.48 23.53
CA GLU A 3 -3.37 -5.49 22.90
C GLU A 3 -2.52 -4.30 22.46
N PHE A 4 -2.32 -4.16 21.15
CA PHE A 4 -1.60 -3.03 20.55
C PHE A 4 -2.26 -1.67 20.86
N SER A 5 -3.50 -1.66 21.38
CA SER A 5 -4.31 -0.47 21.69
C SER A 5 -3.80 0.41 22.85
N GLY A 6 -2.80 -0.03 23.61
CA GLY A 6 -2.23 0.77 24.71
C GLY A 6 -1.12 1.76 24.33
N PHE A 7 -0.57 1.68 23.11
CA PHE A 7 0.53 2.54 22.65
C PHE A 7 0.04 3.77 21.88
N PRO A 8 0.78 4.90 21.93
CA PRO A 8 0.43 6.09 21.16
C PRO A 8 0.43 5.79 19.66
N LEU A 9 -0.54 6.34 18.92
CA LEU A 9 -0.72 6.14 17.47
C LEU A 9 0.57 6.41 16.68
N LEU A 10 1.36 7.39 17.10
CA LEU A 10 2.65 7.72 16.49
C LEU A 10 3.65 6.56 16.58
N LEU A 11 3.72 5.86 17.72
CA LEU A 11 4.64 4.75 17.90
C LEU A 11 4.20 3.54 17.06
N GLN A 12 2.90 3.30 16.94
CA GLN A 12 2.37 2.24 16.06
C GLN A 12 2.71 2.51 14.60
N ALA A 13 2.47 3.73 14.11
CA ALA A 13 2.80 4.13 12.74
C ALA A 13 4.31 4.04 12.48
N LEU A 14 5.14 4.44 13.45
CA LEU A 14 6.59 4.35 13.36
C LEU A 14 7.06 2.89 13.27
N LEU A 15 6.57 2.02 14.15
CA LEU A 15 6.93 0.59 14.15
C LEU A 15 6.46 -0.12 12.89
N ALA A 16 5.24 0.17 12.42
CA ALA A 16 4.74 -0.35 11.16
C ALA A 16 5.60 0.13 9.97
N GLY A 17 5.98 1.40 9.94
CA GLY A 17 6.85 1.96 8.91
C GLY A 17 8.26 1.34 8.92
N LEU A 18 8.87 1.18 10.10
CA LEU A 18 10.16 0.50 10.26
C LEU A 18 10.09 -0.97 9.83
N PHE A 19 8.97 -1.63 10.12
CA PHE A 19 8.75 -3.00 9.67
C PHE A 19 8.68 -3.08 8.14
N THR A 20 7.89 -2.24 7.48
CA THR A 20 7.81 -2.19 6.01
C THR A 20 9.17 -1.88 5.39
N PHE A 21 9.91 -0.92 5.95
CA PHE A 21 11.28 -0.60 5.50
C PHE A 21 12.22 -1.80 5.66
N GLY A 22 12.15 -2.50 6.80
CA GLY A 22 12.91 -3.71 7.06
C GLY A 22 12.60 -4.80 6.03
N MET A 23 11.33 -5.00 5.69
CA MET A 23 10.92 -5.95 4.65
C MET A 23 11.47 -5.59 3.27
N THR A 24 11.50 -4.30 2.91
CA THR A 24 12.15 -3.84 1.67
C THR A 24 13.65 -4.13 1.66
N ALA A 25 14.35 -3.84 2.77
CA ALA A 25 15.77 -4.13 2.90
C ALA A 25 16.05 -5.65 2.81
N LEU A 26 15.21 -6.47 3.44
CA LEU A 26 15.29 -7.94 3.35
C LEU A 26 15.05 -8.44 1.93
N GLY A 27 14.06 -7.88 1.22
CA GLY A 27 13.79 -8.20 -0.19
C GLY A 27 14.96 -7.89 -1.13
N GLY A 28 15.80 -6.91 -0.78
CA GLY A 28 17.01 -6.55 -1.53
C GLY A 28 18.24 -7.41 -1.24
N THR A 29 18.22 -8.26 -0.21
CA THR A 29 19.36 -9.12 0.17
C THR A 29 19.88 -10.06 -0.93
N PRO A 30 19.07 -10.59 -1.87
CA PRO A 30 19.57 -11.48 -2.92
C PRO A 30 20.65 -10.83 -3.81
N VAL A 31 20.67 -9.50 -3.93
CA VAL A 31 21.67 -8.74 -4.71
C VAL A 31 23.10 -8.98 -4.20
N PHE A 32 23.30 -9.34 -2.93
CA PHE A 32 24.63 -9.67 -2.40
C PHE A 32 25.15 -11.04 -2.85
N PHE A 33 24.26 -11.94 -3.29
CA PHE A 33 24.60 -13.29 -3.74
C PHE A 33 24.55 -13.44 -5.26
N THR A 34 23.73 -12.65 -5.95
CA THR A 34 23.54 -12.75 -7.40
C THR A 34 23.88 -11.42 -8.08
N ARG A 35 24.81 -11.47 -9.04
CA ARG A 35 25.26 -10.27 -9.79
C ARG A 35 24.46 -10.02 -11.05
N GLU A 36 23.88 -11.07 -11.63
CA GLU A 36 23.01 -11.01 -12.80
C GLU A 36 21.71 -11.75 -12.51
N VAL A 37 20.59 -11.08 -12.76
CA VAL A 37 19.23 -11.62 -12.60
C VAL A 37 18.57 -11.66 -13.97
N SER A 38 17.88 -12.75 -14.29
CA SER A 38 17.19 -12.87 -15.58
C SER A 38 16.05 -11.85 -15.67
N ARG A 39 15.90 -11.21 -16.84
CA ARG A 39 14.79 -10.24 -17.08
C ARG A 39 13.43 -10.85 -16.79
N ASN A 40 13.20 -12.10 -17.20
CA ASN A 40 11.93 -12.80 -16.95
C ASN A 40 11.60 -12.93 -15.46
N PHE A 41 12.60 -13.16 -14.61
CA PHE A 41 12.40 -13.22 -13.16
C PHE A 41 12.08 -11.83 -12.60
N LEU A 42 12.82 -10.80 -13.02
CA LEU A 42 12.56 -9.42 -12.61
C LEU A 42 11.16 -8.94 -13.04
N ASP A 43 10.77 -9.22 -14.28
CA ASP A 43 9.44 -8.89 -14.83
C ASP A 43 8.33 -9.60 -14.05
N SER A 44 8.56 -10.85 -13.64
CA SER A 44 7.64 -11.60 -12.78
C SER A 44 7.50 -10.96 -11.39
N CYS A 45 8.60 -10.53 -10.77
CA CYS A 45 8.60 -9.83 -9.49
C CYS A 45 7.88 -8.47 -9.57
N LEU A 46 8.15 -7.69 -10.63
CA LEU A 46 7.49 -6.41 -10.88
C LEU A 46 5.99 -6.59 -11.12
N GLY A 47 5.59 -7.60 -11.89
CA GLY A 47 4.20 -7.96 -12.12
C GLY A 47 3.48 -8.36 -10.82
N ALA A 48 4.13 -9.16 -9.97
CA ALA A 48 3.59 -9.52 -8.66
C ALA A 48 3.41 -8.29 -7.75
N ALA A 49 4.39 -7.39 -7.70
CA ALA A 49 4.30 -6.16 -6.93
C ALA A 49 3.16 -5.25 -7.43
N ALA A 50 3.06 -5.05 -8.75
CA ALA A 50 1.98 -4.29 -9.35
C ALA A 50 0.60 -4.91 -9.02
N GLY A 51 0.46 -6.23 -9.15
CA GLY A 51 -0.78 -6.95 -8.84
C GLY A 51 -1.24 -6.76 -7.38
N VAL A 52 -0.33 -6.94 -6.42
CA VAL A 52 -0.62 -6.75 -4.99
C VAL A 52 -1.08 -5.31 -4.70
N MET A 53 -0.41 -4.32 -5.29
CA MET A 53 -0.76 -2.91 -5.07
C MET A 53 -2.13 -2.54 -5.65
N ILE A 54 -2.49 -3.08 -6.82
CA ILE A 54 -3.83 -2.86 -7.40
C ILE A 54 -4.92 -3.51 -6.54
N ALA A 55 -4.70 -4.75 -6.07
CA ALA A 55 -5.67 -5.43 -5.21
C ALA A 55 -5.87 -4.70 -3.88
N ALA A 56 -4.78 -4.29 -3.22
CA ALA A 56 -4.85 -3.53 -1.96
C ALA A 56 -5.59 -2.20 -2.14
N SER A 57 -5.39 -1.52 -3.28
CA SER A 57 -6.09 -0.25 -3.58
C SER A 57 -7.61 -0.43 -3.62
N PHE A 58 -8.10 -1.55 -4.16
CA PHE A 58 -9.55 -1.80 -4.25
C PHE A 58 -10.15 -2.29 -2.93
N TRP A 59 -9.60 -3.38 -2.37
CA TRP A 59 -10.20 -4.04 -1.19
C TRP A 59 -9.87 -3.34 0.13
N SER A 60 -8.70 -2.74 0.26
CA SER A 60 -8.26 -2.13 1.54
C SER A 60 -8.49 -0.62 1.59
N LEU A 61 -8.65 0.06 0.45
CA LEU A 61 -8.88 1.51 0.40
C LEU A 61 -10.26 1.87 -0.21
N LEU A 62 -10.51 1.55 -1.48
CA LEU A 62 -11.72 2.01 -2.19
C LEU A 62 -13.01 1.43 -1.58
N ALA A 63 -13.11 0.10 -1.45
CA ALA A 63 -14.30 -0.54 -0.86
C ALA A 63 -14.66 -0.02 0.55
N PRO A 64 -13.73 0.03 1.53
CA PRO A 64 -14.04 0.58 2.85
C PRO A 64 -14.34 2.08 2.81
N SER A 65 -13.75 2.84 1.88
CA SER A 65 -14.08 4.27 1.72
C SER A 65 -15.52 4.51 1.24
N ILE A 66 -16.04 3.63 0.37
CA ILE A 66 -17.41 3.68 -0.16
C ILE A 66 -18.40 3.35 0.95
N GLU A 67 -18.14 2.28 1.71
CA GLU A 67 -18.96 1.89 2.87
C GLU A 67 -19.00 3.00 3.92
N MET A 68 -17.84 3.62 4.22
CA MET A 68 -17.79 4.73 5.15
C MET A 68 -18.57 5.95 4.65
N ALA A 69 -18.58 6.23 3.34
CA ALA A 69 -19.38 7.29 2.75
C ALA A 69 -20.90 7.03 2.84
N GLU A 70 -21.34 5.77 2.69
CA GLU A 70 -22.74 5.37 2.89
C GLU A 70 -23.20 5.61 4.33
N THR A 71 -22.38 5.22 5.32
CA THR A 71 -22.72 5.43 6.74
C THR A 71 -22.83 6.90 7.13
N LEU A 72 -22.13 7.78 6.41
CA LEU A 72 -22.18 9.23 6.60
C LEU A 72 -23.33 9.92 5.85
N GLY A 73 -24.18 9.16 5.13
CA GLY A 73 -25.29 9.69 4.33
C GLY A 73 -24.84 10.47 3.09
N MET A 74 -23.58 10.32 2.68
CA MET A 74 -23.03 10.93 1.47
C MET A 74 -23.24 10.03 0.25
N THR A 75 -22.98 10.53 -0.96
CA THR A 75 -23.02 9.71 -2.17
C THR A 75 -21.80 8.78 -2.23
N PRO A 76 -21.93 7.45 -2.09
CA PRO A 76 -20.82 6.51 -1.87
C PRO A 76 -19.63 6.64 -2.83
N TRP A 77 -19.91 6.80 -4.13
CA TRP A 77 -18.88 6.78 -5.18
C TRP A 77 -18.11 8.10 -5.29
N LEU A 78 -18.68 9.21 -4.80
CA LEU A 78 -18.16 10.54 -5.04
C LEU A 78 -16.86 10.83 -4.24
N PRO A 79 -16.77 10.53 -2.92
CA PRO A 79 -15.53 10.66 -2.16
C PRO A 79 -14.42 9.72 -2.65
N ALA A 80 -14.78 8.47 -2.96
CA ALA A 80 -13.85 7.46 -3.45
C ALA A 80 -13.22 7.87 -4.80
N LEU A 81 -14.05 8.30 -5.76
CA LEU A 81 -13.58 8.75 -7.07
C LEU A 81 -12.75 10.04 -6.97
N SER A 82 -13.24 11.03 -6.24
CA SER A 82 -12.54 12.32 -6.12
C SER A 82 -11.18 12.17 -5.44
N GLY A 83 -11.09 11.37 -4.37
CA GLY A 83 -9.83 11.06 -3.70
C GLY A 83 -8.85 10.29 -4.60
N PHE A 84 -9.33 9.27 -5.33
CA PHE A 84 -8.50 8.50 -6.26
C PHE A 84 -7.97 9.35 -7.42
N LEU A 85 -8.83 10.15 -8.06
CA LEU A 85 -8.42 11.04 -9.15
C LEU A 85 -7.49 12.16 -8.67
N ALA A 86 -7.76 12.75 -7.50
CA ALA A 86 -6.88 13.77 -6.93
C ALA A 86 -5.48 13.19 -6.63
N GLY A 87 -5.40 11.97 -6.09
CA GLY A 87 -4.14 11.27 -5.89
C GLY A 87 -3.39 11.01 -7.20
N GLY A 88 -4.09 10.53 -8.22
CA GLY A 88 -3.52 10.32 -9.56
C GLY A 88 -3.02 11.60 -10.21
N LEU A 89 -3.77 12.70 -10.10
CA LEU A 89 -3.35 14.01 -10.60
C LEU A 89 -2.14 14.56 -9.82
N CYS A 90 -2.07 14.34 -8.52
CA CYS A 90 -0.93 14.71 -7.70
C CYS A 90 0.35 13.98 -8.15
N LEU A 91 0.25 12.68 -8.43
CA LEU A 91 1.37 11.89 -8.96
C LEU A 91 1.77 12.32 -10.39
N LEU A 92 0.81 12.76 -11.21
CA LEU A 92 1.09 13.27 -12.56
C LEU A 92 1.78 14.65 -12.53
N ALA A 93 1.46 15.47 -11.53
CA ALA A 93 2.00 16.82 -11.38
C ALA A 93 3.39 16.86 -10.74
N LEU A 94 3.80 15.79 -10.05
CA LEU A 94 5.10 15.64 -9.38
C LEU A 94 6.17 15.14 -10.35
#